data_AF-A0A9W4DAJ9-F1
#
_entry.id   AF-A0A9W4DAJ9-F1
#
_cell.length_a   1.000
_cell.length_b   1.000
_cell.length_c   1.000
_cell.angle_alpha   90.00
_cell.angle_beta   90.00
_cell.angle_gamma   90.00
#
_symmetry.space_group_name_H-M   'P 1'
#
loop_
_entity.id
_entity.type
_entity.pdbx_description
1 polymer ?
#
loop_
_entity_poly.entity_id
_entity_poly.type
_entity_poly.pdbx_seq_one_letter_code
_entity_poly.pdbx_strand_id
1 'polypeptide(L)'
;SILNLTFISTSLVTTVFEEVKFQINTQIHYLIMKLLSISGVTMLFSILAPVNSMAIVSDAQFLPVPHHTQPFSYLCQNRRRHNKSTLENKARIGKRGLDDNRFFNGYPAYFDEFNYNINGDKWLYPIDDNHVDFVVFTRDAHVTGVVFRVPLDNGRYSYHPCQLEFVITSLFIILA
;
A
#
# COMPACT_ATOMS: atom_id res chain seq x y z
N SER A 1 -55.08 67.65 32.27
CA SER A 1 -55.07 66.37 31.54
C SER A 1 -53.64 65.92 31.31
N ILE A 2 -53.42 64.60 31.18
CA ILE A 2 -52.14 63.89 30.97
C ILE A 2 -51.55 63.34 32.28
N LEU A 3 -51.98 62.15 32.67
CA LEU A 3 -51.21 61.15 33.44
C LEU A 3 -52.09 59.92 33.66
N ASN A 4 -52.33 59.12 32.61
CA ASN A 4 -52.81 57.73 32.79
C ASN A 4 -52.77 56.81 31.56
N LEU A 5 -51.99 57.14 30.51
CA LEU A 5 -51.91 56.29 29.30
C LEU A 5 -50.58 55.56 29.10
N THR A 6 -49.60 55.73 30.00
CA THR A 6 -48.27 55.09 29.88
C THR A 6 -48.12 53.82 30.72
N PHE A 7 -49.07 53.47 31.58
CA PHE A 7 -48.93 52.31 32.49
C PHE A 7 -49.51 50.99 31.92
N ILE A 8 -50.21 51.03 30.78
CA ILE A 8 -50.86 49.85 30.19
C ILE A 8 -49.93 49.13 29.19
N SER A 9 -48.86 49.75 28.69
CA SER A 9 -48.02 49.13 27.64
C SER A 9 -46.92 48.19 28.14
N THR A 10 -46.44 48.33 29.38
CA THR A 10 -45.31 47.53 29.89
C THR A 10 -45.73 46.18 30.49
N SER A 11 -46.95 46.06 31.01
CA SER A 11 -47.46 44.82 31.62
C SER A 11 -47.94 43.78 30.59
N LEU A 12 -48.34 44.23 29.40
CA LEU A 12 -48.77 43.34 28.31
C LEU A 12 -47.58 42.68 27.57
N VAL A 13 -46.41 43.32 27.57
CA VAL A 13 -45.22 42.83 26.84
C VAL A 13 -44.52 41.70 27.60
N THR A 14 -44.52 41.72 28.94
CA THR A 14 -43.86 40.68 29.76
C THR A 14 -44.67 39.39 29.86
N THR A 15 -46.01 39.47 29.84
CA THR A 15 -46.88 38.29 29.89
C THR A 15 -46.88 37.52 28.56
N VAL A 16 -46.87 38.22 27.42
CA VAL A 16 -46.74 37.59 26.09
C VAL A 16 -45.37 36.94 25.91
N PHE A 17 -44.30 37.48 26.53
CA PHE A 17 -42.95 36.93 26.37
C PHE A 17 -42.73 35.59 27.11
N GLU A 18 -43.36 35.40 28.27
CA GLU A 18 -43.27 34.14 29.02
C GLU A 18 -44.10 33.00 28.37
N GLU A 19 -45.27 33.33 27.79
CA GLU A 19 -46.10 32.35 27.09
C GLU A 19 -45.45 31.83 25.78
N VAL A 20 -44.75 32.71 25.05
CA VAL A 20 -44.01 32.33 23.83
C VAL A 20 -42.79 31.46 24.17
N LYS A 21 -42.11 31.73 25.29
CA LYS A 21 -40.99 30.90 25.76
C LYS A 21 -41.40 29.47 26.12
N PHE A 22 -42.58 29.30 26.73
CA PHE A 22 -43.10 27.99 27.13
C PHE A 22 -43.51 27.13 25.91
N GLN A 23 -44.16 27.73 24.90
CA GLN A 23 -44.54 27.06 23.65
C GLN A 23 -43.35 26.65 22.79
N ILE A 24 -42.29 27.46 22.72
CA ILE A 24 -41.07 27.13 21.98
C ILE A 24 -40.31 25.96 22.62
N ASN A 25 -40.27 25.89 23.95
CA ASN A 25 -39.51 24.86 24.65
C ASN A 25 -40.17 23.46 24.59
N THR A 26 -41.50 23.39 24.48
CA THR A 26 -42.23 22.13 24.28
C THR A 26 -42.18 21.64 22.83
N GLN A 27 -42.21 22.54 21.85
CA GLN A 27 -42.04 22.19 20.42
C GLN A 27 -40.62 21.72 20.09
N ILE A 28 -39.59 22.31 20.71
CA ILE A 28 -38.19 21.88 20.52
C ILE A 28 -37.95 20.47 21.07
N HIS A 29 -38.52 20.13 22.24
CA HIS A 29 -38.43 18.76 22.78
C HIS A 29 -39.14 17.73 21.88
N TYR A 30 -40.30 18.07 21.32
CA TYR A 30 -41.02 17.17 20.41
C TYR A 30 -40.31 17.00 19.05
N LEU A 31 -39.63 18.03 18.56
CA LEU A 31 -38.78 17.97 17.37
C LEU A 31 -37.52 17.13 17.60
N ILE A 32 -36.84 17.29 18.74
CA ILE A 32 -35.66 16.48 19.09
C ILE A 32 -36.03 15.00 19.28
N MET A 33 -37.18 14.70 19.89
CA MET A 33 -37.64 13.32 20.09
C MET A 33 -38.11 12.64 18.78
N LYS A 34 -38.61 13.42 17.79
CA LYS A 34 -38.92 12.91 16.44
C LYS A 34 -37.68 12.80 15.54
N LEU A 35 -36.66 13.63 15.72
CA LEU A 35 -35.42 13.58 14.94
C LEU A 35 -34.53 12.38 15.30
N LEU A 36 -34.67 11.83 16.51
CA LEU A 36 -33.89 10.67 16.95
C LEU A 36 -34.52 9.30 16.58
N SER A 37 -35.70 9.28 15.95
CA SER A 37 -36.46 8.05 15.64
C SER A 37 -36.65 7.75 14.15
N ILE A 38 -36.10 8.56 13.25
CA ILE A 38 -35.93 8.24 11.82
C ILE A 38 -34.47 7.79 11.67
N SER A 39 -34.09 6.61 12.16
CA SER A 39 -34.22 5.37 11.38
C SER A 39 -33.72 5.54 9.94
N GLY A 40 -32.45 5.85 9.80
CA GLY A 40 -31.67 5.52 8.63
C GLY A 40 -30.50 4.67 9.10
N VAL A 41 -30.74 3.40 9.45
CA VAL A 41 -29.66 2.41 9.44
C VAL A 41 -29.21 2.35 7.98
N THR A 42 -28.20 3.14 7.63
CA THR A 42 -27.38 2.85 6.47
C THR A 42 -26.75 1.51 6.79
N MET A 43 -27.40 0.43 6.33
CA MET A 43 -26.70 -0.82 6.11
C MET A 43 -25.59 -0.45 5.12
N LEU A 44 -24.42 -0.16 5.67
CA LEU A 44 -23.17 -0.26 4.94
C LEU A 44 -23.18 -1.68 4.40
N PHE A 45 -23.58 -1.80 3.14
CA PHE A 45 -23.18 -2.93 2.34
C PHE A 45 -21.67 -2.82 2.27
N SER A 46 -21.01 -3.36 3.29
CA SER A 46 -19.67 -3.88 3.16
C SER A 46 -19.78 -4.83 1.99
N ILE A 47 -19.38 -4.36 0.81
CA ILE A 47 -18.95 -5.24 -0.25
C ILE A 47 -17.67 -5.85 0.30
N LEU A 48 -17.83 -6.79 1.24
CA LEU A 48 -16.98 -7.95 1.33
C LEU A 48 -17.21 -8.62 -0.03
N ALA A 49 -16.54 -8.11 -1.06
CA ALA A 49 -16.07 -9.00 -2.10
C ALA A 49 -15.42 -10.12 -1.29
N PRO A 50 -15.86 -11.38 -1.43
CA PRO A 50 -15.12 -12.45 -0.82
C PRO A 50 -13.70 -12.26 -1.33
N VAL A 51 -12.78 -11.90 -0.43
CA VAL A 51 -11.41 -12.27 -0.64
C VAL A 51 -11.52 -13.78 -0.59
N ASN A 52 -11.68 -14.37 -1.77
CA ASN A 52 -11.41 -15.78 -1.92
C ASN A 52 -9.95 -15.85 -1.47
N SER A 53 -9.72 -16.16 -0.19
CA SER A 53 -8.55 -16.92 0.18
C SER A 53 -8.73 -18.23 -0.56
N MET A 54 -8.37 -18.20 -1.84
CA MET A 54 -8.02 -19.39 -2.54
C MET A 54 -6.86 -19.91 -1.71
N ALA A 55 -7.16 -20.87 -0.84
CA ALA A 55 -6.20 -21.90 -0.51
C ALA A 55 -5.96 -22.62 -1.84
N ILE A 56 -5.18 -21.95 -2.71
CA ILE A 56 -4.55 -22.58 -3.85
C ILE A 56 -3.74 -23.67 -3.17
N VAL A 57 -4.18 -24.91 -3.36
CA VAL A 57 -3.33 -26.08 -3.18
C VAL A 57 -2.06 -25.72 -3.92
N SER A 58 -1.01 -25.38 -3.17
CA SER A 58 0.16 -24.73 -3.73
C SER A 58 0.90 -25.74 -4.59
N ASP A 59 0.53 -25.79 -5.87
CA ASP A 59 1.53 -25.84 -6.92
C ASP A 59 2.61 -24.84 -6.54
N ALA A 60 3.88 -25.24 -6.66
CA ALA A 60 5.02 -24.44 -6.23
C ALA A 60 4.82 -22.97 -6.63
N GLN A 61 4.66 -22.07 -5.65
CA GLN A 61 4.42 -20.66 -5.95
C GLN A 61 5.67 -20.08 -6.61
N PHE A 62 5.61 -19.93 -7.93
CA PHE A 62 6.68 -19.30 -8.68
C PHE A 62 6.65 -17.79 -8.44
N LEU A 63 7.80 -17.21 -8.11
CA LEU A 63 7.97 -15.77 -8.03
C LEU A 63 7.86 -15.14 -9.43
N PRO A 64 7.15 -14.01 -9.57
CA PRO A 64 6.98 -13.34 -10.85
C PRO A 64 8.32 -12.77 -11.35
N VAL A 65 8.54 -12.87 -12.66
CA VAL A 65 9.72 -12.34 -13.35
C VAL A 65 9.31 -11.12 -14.17
N PRO A 66 10.02 -9.98 -14.06
CA PRO A 66 9.66 -8.77 -14.78
C PRO A 66 9.88 -8.94 -16.28
N HIS A 67 9.00 -8.38 -17.09
CA HIS A 67 9.18 -8.38 -18.54
C HIS A 67 10.32 -7.43 -18.94
N HIS A 68 11.29 -7.93 -19.71
CA HIS A 68 12.50 -7.19 -20.07
C HIS A 68 12.24 -5.90 -20.89
N THR A 69 11.11 -5.78 -21.58
CA THR A 69 10.75 -4.55 -22.32
C THR A 69 10.04 -3.49 -21.47
N GLN A 70 9.47 -3.87 -20.32
CA GLN A 70 8.66 -2.97 -19.51
C GLN A 70 9.50 -2.26 -18.44
N PRO A 71 9.11 -1.07 -17.98
CA PRO A 71 9.70 -0.46 -16.80
C PRO A 71 9.28 -1.24 -15.55
N PHE A 72 10.24 -1.49 -14.66
CA PHE A 72 10.00 -2.14 -13.38
C PHE A 72 10.92 -1.60 -12.29
N SER A 73 10.51 -1.79 -11.04
CA SER A 73 11.35 -1.60 -9.86
C SER A 73 11.09 -2.70 -8.84
N TYR A 74 12.02 -2.85 -7.90
CA TYR A 74 11.85 -3.69 -6.73
C TYR A 74 11.91 -2.85 -5.46
N LEU A 75 10.99 -3.09 -4.53
CA LEU A 75 10.98 -2.50 -3.20
C LEU A 75 11.33 -3.58 -2.17
N CYS A 76 12.46 -3.41 -1.49
CA CYS A 76 12.88 -4.30 -0.42
C CYS A 76 12.33 -3.81 0.94
N GLN A 77 12.27 -4.71 1.94
CA GLN A 77 11.65 -4.42 3.25
C GLN A 77 12.32 -3.24 4.00
N ASN A 78 13.60 -3.01 3.72
CA ASN A 78 14.38 -1.86 4.18
C ASN A 78 13.99 -0.51 3.51
N ARG A 79 12.87 -0.48 2.76
CA ARG A 79 12.38 0.66 1.97
C ARG A 79 13.30 1.11 0.85
N ARG A 80 14.33 0.33 0.52
CA ARG A 80 15.21 0.62 -0.60
C ARG A 80 14.56 0.15 -1.89
N ARG A 81 14.50 1.08 -2.83
CA ARG A 81 13.91 0.86 -4.14
C ARG A 81 15.02 0.78 -5.17
N HIS A 82 15.01 -0.30 -5.95
CA HIS A 82 15.97 -0.54 -7.03
C HIS A 82 15.25 -0.48 -8.36
N ASN A 83 15.67 0.44 -9.22
CA ASN A 83 15.10 0.59 -10.55
C ASN A 83 15.73 -0.41 -11.55
N LYS A 84 15.02 -0.64 -12.66
CA LYS A 84 15.47 -1.51 -13.74
C LYS A 84 16.91 -1.25 -14.19
N SER A 85 17.28 -0.01 -14.47
CA SER A 85 18.61 0.31 -15.02
C SER A 85 19.75 -0.07 -14.06
N THR A 86 19.56 0.14 -12.75
CA THR A 86 20.53 -0.28 -11.72
C THR A 86 20.64 -1.79 -11.67
N LEU A 87 19.51 -2.50 -11.68
CA LEU A 87 19.46 -3.96 -11.59
C LEU A 87 20.08 -4.61 -12.83
N GLU A 88 19.74 -4.14 -14.03
CA GLU A 88 20.33 -4.61 -15.29
C GLU A 88 21.83 -4.34 -15.33
N ASN A 89 22.29 -3.19 -14.82
CA ASN A 89 23.71 -2.90 -14.73
C ASN A 89 24.43 -3.89 -13.81
N LYS A 90 23.88 -4.18 -12.64
CA LYS A 90 24.46 -5.13 -11.68
C LYS A 90 24.41 -6.57 -12.19
N ALA A 91 23.34 -6.98 -12.86
CA ALA A 91 23.24 -8.28 -13.53
C ALA A 91 24.30 -8.44 -14.62
N ARG A 92 24.56 -7.39 -15.41
CA ARG A 92 25.61 -7.39 -16.44
C ARG A 92 27.01 -7.51 -15.85
N ILE A 93 27.27 -6.84 -14.73
CA ILE A 93 28.54 -6.98 -13.99
C ILE A 93 28.70 -8.40 -13.47
N GLY A 94 27.64 -8.96 -12.85
CA GLY A 94 27.62 -10.35 -12.39
C GLY A 94 27.89 -11.32 -13.54
N LYS A 95 27.22 -11.17 -14.68
CA LYS A 95 27.46 -11.99 -15.88
C LYS A 95 28.92 -11.94 -16.33
N ARG A 96 29.54 -10.75 -16.39
CA ARG A 96 30.96 -10.63 -16.75
C ARG A 96 31.85 -11.40 -15.76
N GLY A 97 31.52 -11.37 -14.46
CA GLY A 97 32.20 -12.20 -13.47
C GLY A 97 32.13 -13.70 -13.76
N LEU A 98 30.97 -14.20 -14.23
CA LEU A 98 30.82 -15.58 -14.67
C LEU A 98 31.66 -15.88 -15.93
N ASP A 99 31.56 -15.02 -16.94
CA ASP A 99 32.25 -15.21 -18.22
C ASP A 99 33.78 -15.19 -18.04
N ASP A 100 34.28 -14.31 -17.18
CA ASP A 100 35.71 -14.15 -16.91
C ASP A 100 36.22 -15.09 -15.80
N ASN A 101 35.36 -15.91 -15.20
CA ASN A 101 35.67 -16.77 -14.05
C ASN A 101 36.28 -15.99 -12.86
N ARG A 102 35.74 -14.78 -12.57
CA ARG A 102 36.19 -13.88 -11.50
C ARG A 102 35.14 -13.75 -10.42
N PHE A 103 35.44 -14.32 -9.25
CA PHE A 103 34.54 -14.34 -8.09
C PHE A 103 35.10 -13.49 -6.95
N PHE A 104 34.70 -12.22 -6.89
CA PHE A 104 35.11 -11.33 -5.81
C PHE A 104 34.15 -11.47 -4.62
N ASN A 105 34.69 -11.71 -3.43
CA ASN A 105 33.92 -11.98 -2.20
C ASN A 105 32.88 -13.11 -2.37
N GLY A 106 33.16 -14.08 -3.25
CA GLY A 106 32.24 -15.19 -3.54
C GLY A 106 31.13 -14.88 -4.54
N TYR A 107 31.11 -13.69 -5.16
CA TYR A 107 30.09 -13.30 -6.15
C TYR A 107 30.67 -13.18 -7.56
N PRO A 108 29.88 -13.48 -8.60
CA PRO A 108 28.49 -13.97 -8.56
C PRO A 108 28.38 -15.39 -7.97
N ALA A 109 27.35 -15.64 -7.17
CA ALA A 109 27.14 -16.94 -6.53
C ALA A 109 25.93 -17.66 -7.14
N TYR A 110 25.98 -18.99 -7.24
CA TYR A 110 24.83 -19.78 -7.68
C TYR A 110 23.67 -19.59 -6.69
N PHE A 111 22.44 -19.54 -7.19
CA PHE A 111 21.26 -19.27 -6.37
C PHE A 111 20.06 -20.11 -6.78
N ASP A 112 19.61 -20.99 -5.90
CA ASP A 112 18.50 -21.94 -6.11
C ASP A 112 17.44 -21.89 -5.01
N GLU A 113 17.50 -20.91 -4.11
CA GLU A 113 16.61 -20.83 -2.94
C GLU A 113 15.14 -20.51 -3.30
N PHE A 114 14.91 -19.86 -4.45
CA PHE A 114 13.57 -19.52 -4.91
C PHE A 114 13.25 -20.05 -6.30
N ASN A 115 12.00 -20.50 -6.46
CA ASN A 115 11.45 -20.89 -7.75
C ASN A 115 10.94 -19.65 -8.48
N TYR A 116 11.63 -19.24 -9.54
CA TYR A 116 11.18 -18.18 -10.43
C TYR A 116 10.52 -18.77 -11.68
N ASN A 117 9.53 -18.08 -12.24
CA ASN A 117 8.87 -18.48 -13.49
C ASN A 117 9.76 -18.22 -14.73
N ILE A 118 10.98 -18.78 -14.72
CA ILE A 118 11.96 -18.74 -15.80
C ILE A 118 12.87 -19.97 -15.73
N ASN A 119 13.19 -20.51 -16.90
CA ASN A 119 14.11 -21.63 -17.05
C ASN A 119 15.57 -21.19 -16.93
N GLY A 120 16.43 -22.13 -16.52
CA GLY A 120 17.87 -21.93 -16.43
C GLY A 120 18.38 -21.64 -15.02
N ASP A 121 19.70 -21.64 -14.89
CA ASP A 121 20.41 -21.35 -13.65
C ASP A 121 20.32 -19.88 -13.27
N LYS A 122 20.18 -19.63 -11.97
CA LYS A 122 20.12 -18.29 -11.41
C LYS A 122 21.36 -18.04 -10.58
N TRP A 123 21.79 -16.79 -10.60
CA TRP A 123 22.97 -16.32 -9.92
C TRP A 123 22.60 -15.06 -9.14
N LEU A 124 23.29 -14.81 -8.04
CA LEU A 124 23.13 -13.59 -7.25
C LEU A 124 24.38 -12.72 -7.30
N TYR A 125 24.16 -11.40 -7.34
CA TYR A 125 25.24 -10.40 -7.28
C TYR A 125 24.82 -9.20 -6.42
N PRO A 126 25.71 -8.67 -5.57
CA PRO A 126 25.37 -7.57 -4.67
C PRO A 126 25.04 -6.28 -5.43
N ILE A 127 23.95 -5.62 -5.03
CA ILE A 127 23.56 -4.32 -5.58
C ILE A 127 24.44 -3.21 -4.98
N ASP A 128 24.75 -3.32 -3.70
CA ASP A 128 25.58 -2.37 -2.94
C ASP A 128 26.78 -3.04 -2.27
N ASP A 129 27.71 -2.21 -1.80
CA ASP A 129 28.96 -2.66 -1.14
C ASP A 129 28.72 -3.24 0.27
N ASN A 130 27.56 -2.94 0.86
CA ASN A 130 27.16 -3.50 2.15
C ASN A 130 26.64 -4.94 2.00
N HIS A 131 26.51 -5.42 0.76
CA HIS A 131 26.02 -6.75 0.40
C HIS A 131 24.68 -7.07 1.08
N VAL A 132 23.78 -6.10 1.22
CA VAL A 132 22.49 -6.33 1.90
C VAL A 132 21.41 -6.74 0.90
N ASP A 133 21.35 -6.07 -0.24
CA ASP A 133 20.42 -6.40 -1.33
C ASP A 133 21.19 -6.98 -2.53
N PHE A 134 20.59 -7.95 -3.20
CA PHE A 134 21.20 -8.69 -4.29
C PHE A 134 20.24 -8.75 -5.48
N VAL A 135 20.79 -8.57 -6.67
CA VAL A 135 20.08 -8.88 -7.90
C VAL A 135 20.22 -10.36 -8.19
N VAL A 136 19.11 -11.02 -8.50
CA VAL A 136 19.06 -12.39 -9.00
C VAL A 136 18.92 -12.32 -10.51
N PHE A 137 19.78 -13.01 -11.24
CA PHE A 137 19.87 -12.93 -12.69
C PHE A 137 20.19 -14.27 -13.34
N THR A 138 19.81 -14.44 -14.61
CA THR A 138 20.18 -15.60 -15.42
C THR A 138 21.57 -15.42 -16.05
N ARG A 139 22.12 -16.48 -16.64
CA ARG A 139 23.41 -16.42 -17.35
C ARG A 139 23.46 -15.38 -18.48
N ASP A 140 22.31 -15.02 -19.06
CA ASP A 140 22.18 -13.98 -20.10
C ASP A 140 22.04 -12.56 -19.54
N ALA A 141 22.26 -12.35 -18.24
CA ALA A 141 22.06 -11.09 -17.52
C ALA A 141 20.61 -10.60 -17.47
N HIS A 142 19.63 -11.47 -17.68
CA HIS A 142 18.22 -11.11 -17.44
C HIS A 142 17.93 -11.07 -15.95
N VAL A 143 17.45 -9.92 -15.48
CA VAL A 143 17.00 -9.74 -14.09
C VAL A 143 15.79 -10.62 -13.84
N THR A 144 15.94 -11.53 -12.89
CA THR A 144 14.91 -12.49 -12.50
C THR A 144 14.20 -12.07 -11.21
N GLY A 145 14.94 -11.44 -10.30
CA GLY A 145 14.42 -11.01 -9.01
C GLY A 145 15.40 -10.11 -8.25
N VAL A 146 14.97 -9.62 -7.10
CA VAL A 146 15.83 -8.99 -6.10
C VAL A 146 15.54 -9.65 -4.76
N VAL A 147 16.59 -9.94 -4.01
CA VAL A 147 16.50 -10.52 -2.67
C VAL A 147 17.29 -9.66 -1.70
N PHE A 148 16.89 -9.66 -0.44
CA PHE A 148 17.67 -9.06 0.64
C PHE A 148 18.00 -10.12 1.68
N ARG A 149 19.16 -9.99 2.32
CA ARG A 149 19.58 -10.90 3.39
C ARG A 149 19.16 -10.36 4.75
N VAL A 150 18.71 -11.26 5.63
CA VAL A 150 18.43 -10.98 7.04
C VAL A 150 19.37 -11.83 7.89
N PRO A 151 20.11 -11.23 8.85
CA PRO A 151 20.97 -12.01 9.75
C PRO A 151 20.11 -12.86 10.69
N LEU A 152 20.58 -14.09 10.93
CA LEU A 152 20.02 -15.02 11.89
C LEU A 152 20.93 -15.09 13.13
N ASP A 153 20.38 -15.44 14.29
CA ASP A 153 21.12 -15.49 15.57
C ASP A 153 22.30 -16.49 15.57
N ASN A 154 22.30 -17.45 14.64
CA ASN A 154 23.35 -18.45 14.48
C ASN A 154 24.50 -18.01 13.55
N GLY A 155 24.57 -16.72 13.20
CA GLY A 155 25.59 -16.17 12.30
C GLY A 155 25.39 -16.53 10.82
N ARG A 156 24.26 -17.16 10.46
CA ARG A 156 23.85 -17.37 9.07
C ARG A 156 22.97 -16.21 8.59
N TYR A 157 22.60 -16.26 7.33
CA TYR A 157 21.64 -15.34 6.73
C TYR A 157 20.49 -16.11 6.10
N SER A 158 19.29 -15.56 6.15
CA SER A 158 18.17 -15.96 5.30
C SER A 158 17.98 -14.96 4.18
N TYR A 159 17.59 -15.44 3.00
CA TYR A 159 17.20 -14.55 1.91
C TYR A 159 15.69 -14.38 1.88
N HIS A 160 15.26 -13.20 1.47
CA HIS A 160 13.85 -12.87 1.31
C HIS A 160 13.64 -12.10 0.00
N PRO A 161 12.61 -12.42 -0.79
CA PRO A 161 12.35 -11.72 -2.04
C PRO A 161 11.85 -10.30 -1.77
N CYS A 162 12.33 -9.35 -2.57
CA CYS A 162 11.78 -7.99 -2.61
C CYS A 162 10.51 -7.96 -3.48
N GLN A 163 9.64 -6.99 -3.23
CA GLN A 163 8.38 -6.85 -3.96
C GLN A 163 8.62 -6.24 -5.34
N LEU A 164 8.14 -6.91 -6.39
CA LEU A 164 8.13 -6.38 -7.75
C LEU A 164 7.04 -5.31 -7.87
N GLU A 165 7.40 -4.14 -8.39
CA GLU A 165 6.50 -3.03 -8.67
C GLU A 165 6.56 -2.66 -10.15
N PHE A 166 5.41 -2.59 -10.79
CA PHE A 166 5.27 -2.11 -12.16
C PHE A 166 5.01 -0.62 -12.15
N VAL A 167 5.75 0.12 -12.99
CA VAL A 167 5.43 1.53 -13.24
C VAL A 167 4.27 1.55 -14.23
N ILE A 168 3.05 1.62 -13.70
CA ILE A 168 1.88 1.94 -14.53
C ILE A 168 2.02 3.42 -14.86
N THR A 169 2.49 3.74 -16.08
CA THR A 169 2.21 5.04 -16.66
C THR A 169 0.70 5.10 -16.85
N SER A 170 0.00 5.70 -15.88
CA SER A 170 -1.41 6.02 -15.99
C SER A 170 -1.63 6.88 -17.23
N LEU A 171 -1.98 6.24 -18.34
CA LEU A 171 -2.61 6.92 -19.46
C LEU A 171 -4.01 7.27 -18.96
N PHE A 172 -4.23 8.54 -18.65
CA PHE A 172 -5.56 9.10 -18.38
C PHE A 172 -6.52 8.68 -19.49
N ILE A 173 -7.43 7.75 -19.21
CA ILE A 173 -8.66 7.61 -19.98
C ILE A 173 -9.71 8.43 -19.22
N ILE A 174 -9.71 9.75 -19.49
CA ILE A 174 -10.91 10.55 -19.35
C ILE A 174 -11.71 10.24 -20.62
N LEU A 175 -12.64 9.30 -20.54
CA LEU A 175 -13.72 9.24 -21.53
C LEU A 175 -14.84 10.11 -20.99
N ALA A 176 -15.06 11.19 -21.74
CA ALA A 176 -16.17 12.12 -21.63
C ALA A 176 -17.51 11.44 -21.94
#